data_AF-A0A1M6KFP8-F1
#
_entry.id   AF-A0A1M6KFP8-F1
#
_cell.length_a   1.000
_cell.length_b   1.000
_cell.length_c   1.000
_cell.angle_alpha   90.00
_cell.angle_beta   90.00
_cell.angle_gamma   90.00
#
_symmetry.space_group_name_H-M   'P 1'
#
loop_
_entity.id
_entity.type
_entity.pdbx_description
1 polymer ?
#
loop_
_entity_poly.entity_id
_entity_poly.type
_entity_poly.pdbx_seq_one_letter_code
_entity_poly.pdbx_strand_id
1 'polypeptide(L)'
;MRKFVLLTGFEPFAGDIVNPSMEATRCLQGKTFELNGDEVVLQAVAIPTEFHRSIEILQQAIEDIHPEIVICVGQAGGRMHMTPEKIAINLDDARIPDNAGQQPIDRPIVENGPTAYWSSLPVKAMVQAMRDAGIPSSVSYSAGTYVCNHLFYGLMHLLATQYPHIRGGGFVHIPFLPEQTVQRSEPSMSLEMIVQGLEICARTAMAEKKDIFLVTGTEQ
;
A
#
# COMPACT_ATOMS: atom_id res chain seq x y z
N MET A 1 -16.56 -19.23 -5.71
CA MET A 1 -16.96 -17.97 -6.38
C MET A 1 -15.71 -17.18 -6.76
N ARG A 2 -15.80 -16.19 -7.65
CA ARG A 2 -14.66 -15.32 -7.98
C ARG A 2 -14.62 -14.11 -7.04
N LYS A 3 -13.45 -13.83 -6.48
CA LYS A 3 -13.19 -12.73 -5.55
C LYS A 3 -12.03 -11.88 -6.05
N PHE A 4 -12.03 -10.60 -5.72
CA PHE A 4 -11.00 -9.68 -6.20
C PHE A 4 -10.21 -9.07 -5.05
N VAL A 5 -8.90 -8.93 -5.26
CA VAL A 5 -8.02 -8.07 -4.46
C VAL A 5 -7.59 -6.92 -5.35
N LEU A 6 -7.89 -5.70 -4.93
CA LEU A 6 -7.39 -4.51 -5.60
C LEU A 6 -6.00 -4.17 -5.05
N LEU A 7 -5.02 -4.13 -5.94
CA LEU A 7 -3.68 -3.62 -5.69
C LEU A 7 -3.56 -2.26 -6.39
N THR A 8 -2.93 -1.29 -5.73
CA THR A 8 -2.58 -0.03 -6.41
C THR A 8 -1.10 0.24 -6.33
N GLY A 9 -0.55 0.86 -7.39
CA GLY A 9 0.83 1.32 -7.43
C GLY A 9 0.90 2.72 -8.01
N PHE A 10 1.82 3.54 -7.51
CA PHE A 10 1.95 4.93 -7.94
C PHE A 10 2.70 5.05 -9.27
N GLU A 11 2.30 5.99 -10.10
CA GLU A 11 3.05 6.43 -11.27
C GLU A 11 4.45 6.99 -10.89
N PRO A 12 5.41 7.07 -11.83
CA PRO A 12 6.71 7.70 -11.59
C PRO A 12 6.60 9.14 -11.07
N PHE A 13 7.52 9.54 -10.21
CA PHE A 13 7.53 10.86 -9.58
C PHE A 13 8.95 11.35 -9.30
N ALA A 14 9.10 12.65 -9.00
CA ALA A 14 10.37 13.27 -8.60
C ALA A 14 11.56 13.04 -9.56
N GLY A 15 11.28 12.93 -10.86
CA GLY A 15 12.29 12.75 -11.91
C GLY A 15 12.72 11.30 -12.14
N ASP A 16 12.21 10.33 -11.37
CA ASP A 16 12.40 8.92 -11.66
C ASP A 16 11.52 8.52 -12.87
N ILE A 17 12.06 7.66 -13.75
CA ILE A 17 11.36 7.16 -14.95
C ILE A 17 10.50 5.92 -14.67
N VAL A 18 10.70 5.30 -13.52
CA VAL A 18 9.99 4.10 -13.06
C VAL A 18 9.55 4.28 -11.61
N ASN A 19 8.44 3.64 -11.24
CA ASN A 19 8.03 3.51 -9.86
C ASN A 19 7.89 2.01 -9.53
N PRO A 20 8.67 1.47 -8.58
CA PRO A 20 8.63 0.07 -8.17
C PRO A 20 7.23 -0.40 -7.79
N SER A 21 6.39 0.49 -7.23
CA SER A 21 5.06 0.10 -6.78
C SER A 21 4.13 -0.19 -7.96
N MET A 22 4.18 0.63 -9.01
CA MET A 22 3.44 0.37 -10.25
C MET A 22 3.99 -0.84 -10.98
N GLU A 23 5.32 -0.98 -11.10
CA GLU A 23 5.91 -2.14 -11.76
C GLU A 23 5.56 -3.46 -11.06
N ALA A 24 5.68 -3.50 -9.73
CA ALA A 24 5.41 -4.71 -8.97
C ALA A 24 3.92 -5.11 -9.00
N THR A 25 3.02 -4.14 -8.86
CA THR A 25 1.57 -4.41 -8.95
C THR A 25 1.15 -4.80 -10.36
N ARG A 26 1.74 -4.21 -11.40
CA ARG A 26 1.53 -4.61 -12.80
C ARG A 26 1.92 -6.07 -13.07
N CYS A 27 3.02 -6.56 -12.48
CA CYS A 27 3.41 -7.97 -12.56
C CYS A 27 2.40 -8.94 -11.89
N LEU A 28 1.52 -8.44 -11.03
CA LEU A 28 0.49 -9.21 -10.34
C LEU A 28 -0.88 -9.12 -11.05
N GLN A 29 -1.04 -8.26 -12.05
CA GLN A 29 -2.29 -8.10 -12.78
C GLN A 29 -2.79 -9.43 -13.35
N GLY A 30 -4.02 -9.81 -12.98
CA GLY A 30 -4.68 -11.02 -13.48
C GLY A 30 -4.14 -12.33 -12.90
N LYS A 31 -3.14 -12.31 -12.00
CA LYS A 31 -2.74 -13.52 -11.28
C LYS A 31 -3.88 -14.01 -10.40
N THR A 32 -3.98 -15.33 -10.28
CA THR A 32 -5.04 -15.98 -9.50
C THR A 32 -4.49 -16.96 -8.48
N PHE A 33 -5.29 -17.21 -7.43
CA PHE A 33 -5.06 -18.30 -6.50
C PHE A 33 -6.36 -18.81 -5.88
N GLU A 34 -6.35 -20.08 -5.48
CA GLU A 34 -7.48 -20.68 -4.77
C GLU A 34 -7.38 -20.42 -3.27
N LEU A 35 -8.52 -20.10 -2.64
CA LEU A 35 -8.66 -19.99 -1.20
C LEU A 35 -10.05 -20.43 -0.78
N ASN A 36 -10.14 -21.49 0.03
CA ASN A 36 -11.41 -22.03 0.54
C ASN A 36 -12.46 -22.33 -0.55
N GLY A 37 -12.02 -22.78 -1.73
CA GLY A 37 -12.90 -23.06 -2.87
C GLY A 37 -13.34 -21.83 -3.68
N ASP A 38 -12.85 -20.64 -3.32
CA ASP A 38 -12.98 -19.43 -4.13
C ASP A 38 -11.73 -19.20 -5.00
N GLU A 39 -11.92 -18.68 -6.21
CA GLU A 39 -10.86 -18.16 -7.05
C GLU A 39 -10.65 -16.69 -6.70
N VAL A 40 -9.48 -16.35 -6.17
CA VAL A 40 -9.08 -14.97 -5.91
C VAL A 40 -8.26 -14.46 -7.08
N VAL A 41 -8.64 -13.30 -7.61
CA VAL A 41 -7.97 -12.62 -8.73
C VAL A 41 -7.37 -11.31 -8.25
N LEU A 42 -6.10 -11.09 -8.56
CA LEU A 42 -5.41 -9.83 -8.29
C LEU A 42 -5.70 -8.85 -9.45
N GLN A 43 -6.18 -7.66 -9.13
CA GLN A 43 -6.37 -6.55 -10.07
C GLN A 43 -5.51 -5.38 -9.65
N ALA A 44 -4.73 -4.82 -10.56
CA ALA A 44 -3.78 -3.75 -10.33
C ALA A 44 -4.22 -2.48 -11.06
N VAL A 45 -4.24 -1.37 -10.35
CA VAL A 45 -4.55 -0.04 -10.89
C VAL A 45 -3.42 0.93 -10.59
N ALA A 46 -2.96 1.64 -11.62
CA ALA A 46 -2.00 2.72 -11.46
C ALA A 46 -2.70 3.96 -10.88
N ILE A 47 -2.04 4.62 -9.93
CA ILE A 47 -2.54 5.81 -9.24
C ILE A 47 -1.58 6.97 -9.50
N PRO A 48 -2.07 8.17 -9.84
CA PRO A 48 -1.19 9.32 -10.01
C PRO A 48 -0.55 9.70 -8.68
N THR A 49 0.71 10.15 -8.72
CA THR A 49 1.37 10.74 -7.55
C THR A 49 0.90 12.19 -7.37
N GLU A 50 -0.39 12.34 -7.06
CA GLU A 50 -1.10 13.60 -6.93
C GLU A 50 -2.03 13.58 -5.71
N PHE A 51 -1.98 14.63 -4.90
CA PHE A 51 -2.94 14.84 -3.81
C PHE A 51 -4.36 14.97 -4.36
N HIS A 52 -5.34 14.44 -3.63
CA HIS A 52 -6.76 14.37 -3.96
C HIS A 52 -7.10 13.45 -5.14
N ARG A 53 -6.48 13.69 -6.31
CA ARG A 53 -6.75 12.91 -7.53
C ARG A 53 -6.45 11.43 -7.34
N SER A 54 -5.42 11.10 -6.54
CA SER A 54 -5.11 9.72 -6.18
C SER A 54 -6.26 8.99 -5.47
N ILE A 55 -6.98 9.66 -4.57
CA ILE A 55 -8.16 9.11 -3.88
C ILE A 55 -9.33 8.95 -4.85
N GLU A 56 -9.54 9.90 -5.77
CA GLU A 56 -10.61 9.81 -6.78
C GLU A 56 -10.43 8.58 -7.68
N ILE A 57 -9.20 8.33 -8.17
CA ILE A 57 -8.92 7.15 -9.01
C ILE A 57 -9.06 5.86 -8.20
N LEU A 58 -8.62 5.86 -6.94
CA LEU A 58 -8.82 4.73 -6.05
C LEU A 58 -10.31 4.42 -5.85
N GLN A 59 -11.12 5.44 -5.62
CA GLN A 59 -12.56 5.29 -5.45
C GLN A 59 -13.20 4.69 -6.71
N GLN A 60 -12.87 5.20 -7.89
CA GLN A 60 -13.35 4.64 -9.15
C GLN A 60 -12.92 3.17 -9.31
N ALA A 61 -11.68 2.83 -8.98
CA ALA A 61 -11.19 1.45 -9.04
C ALA A 61 -11.96 0.51 -8.10
N ILE A 62 -12.32 0.98 -6.89
CA ILE A 62 -13.16 0.25 -5.95
C ILE A 62 -14.55 -0.03 -6.56
N GLU A 63 -15.16 1.00 -7.18
CA GLU A 63 -16.48 0.91 -7.81
C GLU A 63 -16.48 0.00 -9.04
N ASP A 64 -15.41 -0.02 -9.82
CA ASP A 64 -15.34 -0.85 -11.02
C ASP A 64 -15.10 -2.33 -10.66
N ILE A 65 -14.19 -2.59 -9.71
CA ILE A 65 -13.68 -3.94 -9.42
C ILE A 65 -14.49 -4.66 -8.35
N HIS A 66 -15.15 -3.93 -7.45
CA HIS A 66 -15.85 -4.49 -6.28
C HIS A 66 -14.96 -5.46 -5.47
N PRO A 67 -13.81 -4.99 -4.94
CA PRO A 67 -12.85 -5.87 -4.28
C PRO A 67 -13.29 -6.33 -2.89
N GLU A 68 -12.82 -7.51 -2.48
CA GLU A 68 -12.95 -7.99 -1.10
C GLU A 68 -12.01 -7.24 -0.15
N ILE A 69 -10.81 -6.89 -0.64
CA ILE A 69 -9.81 -6.08 0.07
C ILE A 69 -9.02 -5.19 -0.90
N VAL A 70 -8.45 -4.12 -0.36
CA VAL A 70 -7.59 -3.18 -1.09
C VAL A 70 -6.20 -3.11 -0.44
N ILE A 71 -5.15 -3.22 -1.24
CA ILE A 71 -3.76 -3.03 -0.79
C ILE A 71 -3.12 -1.94 -1.67
N CYS A 72 -2.95 -0.75 -1.11
CA CYS A 72 -2.20 0.30 -1.77
C CYS A 72 -0.70 0.08 -1.56
N VAL A 73 0.10 0.30 -2.60
CA VAL A 73 1.55 0.09 -2.57
C VAL A 73 2.24 1.39 -2.96
N GLY A 74 3.25 1.78 -2.19
CA GLY A 74 4.07 2.95 -2.46
C GLY A 74 5.55 2.69 -2.21
N GLN A 75 6.40 3.48 -2.83
CA GLN A 75 7.85 3.41 -2.63
C GLN A 75 8.26 4.24 -1.41
N ALA A 76 9.01 3.65 -0.48
CA ALA A 76 9.69 4.37 0.59
C ALA A 76 11.20 4.24 0.42
N GLY A 77 11.77 5.22 -0.28
CA GLY A 77 13.23 5.32 -0.46
C GLY A 77 13.96 5.31 0.88
N GLY A 78 15.07 4.57 0.95
CA GLY A 78 15.88 4.43 2.15
C GLY A 78 15.46 3.28 3.10
N ARG A 79 14.27 2.69 2.94
CA ARG A 79 13.87 1.51 3.73
C ARG A 79 14.54 0.24 3.18
N MET A 80 14.99 -0.63 4.09
CA MET A 80 15.57 -1.94 3.74
C MET A 80 14.53 -3.07 3.61
N HIS A 81 13.31 -2.83 4.09
CA HIS A 81 12.27 -3.84 4.26
C HIS A 81 11.00 -3.48 3.48
N MET A 82 10.24 -4.50 3.08
CA MET A 82 8.82 -4.31 2.80
C MET A 82 8.06 -4.07 4.10
N THR A 83 7.19 -3.06 4.11
CA THR A 83 6.62 -2.52 5.34
C THR A 83 5.12 -2.29 5.24
N PRO A 84 4.30 -3.28 5.64
CA PRO A 84 2.89 -3.05 5.89
C PRO A 84 2.69 -1.96 6.95
N GLU A 85 1.92 -0.93 6.61
CA GLU A 85 1.68 0.24 7.45
C GLU A 85 0.54 -0.01 8.42
N LYS A 86 0.77 0.29 9.71
CA LYS A 86 -0.21 0.06 10.76
C LYS A 86 -1.26 1.16 10.82
N ILE A 87 -0.88 2.41 10.54
CA ILE A 87 -1.70 3.60 10.80
C ILE A 87 -1.53 4.66 9.70
N ALA A 88 -2.64 5.26 9.30
CA ALA A 88 -2.71 6.45 8.44
C ALA A 88 -3.13 7.64 9.29
N ILE A 89 -2.52 8.81 9.10
CA ILE A 89 -2.86 10.03 9.85
C ILE A 89 -3.53 11.06 8.95
N ASN A 90 -4.43 11.88 9.52
CA ASN A 90 -5.16 12.92 8.80
C ASN A 90 -4.30 14.18 8.58
N LEU A 91 -3.19 14.03 7.85
CA LEU A 91 -2.22 15.10 7.63
C LEU A 91 -1.55 14.96 6.27
N ASP A 92 -1.66 16.02 5.48
CA ASP A 92 -0.81 16.32 4.34
C ASP A 92 0.19 17.41 4.73
N ASP A 93 1.47 17.03 4.72
CA ASP A 93 2.60 17.93 4.95
C ASP A 93 3.74 17.58 3.98
N ALA A 94 3.74 18.27 2.84
CA ALA A 94 4.51 17.94 1.66
C ALA A 94 5.85 18.71 1.60
N ARG A 95 6.95 17.99 1.76
CA ARG A 95 8.31 18.56 1.62
C ARG A 95 8.63 19.03 0.19
N ILE A 96 8.01 18.42 -0.82
CA ILE A 96 8.17 18.74 -2.25
C ILE A 96 6.80 18.75 -2.93
N PRO A 97 6.61 19.47 -4.05
CA PRO A 97 5.37 19.38 -4.83
C PRO A 97 5.10 17.98 -5.37
N ASP A 98 3.83 17.62 -5.52
CA ASP A 98 3.38 16.44 -6.26
C ASP A 98 3.50 16.62 -7.79
N ASN A 99 3.08 15.63 -8.58
CA ASN A 99 3.17 15.70 -10.05
C ASN A 99 2.26 16.79 -10.66
N ALA A 100 1.23 17.25 -9.94
CA ALA A 100 0.35 18.36 -10.33
C ALA A 100 0.82 19.73 -9.78
N GLY A 101 1.96 19.77 -9.08
CA GLY A 101 2.52 20.97 -8.47
C GLY A 101 1.90 21.37 -7.13
N GLN A 102 1.07 20.51 -6.53
CA GLN A 102 0.49 20.76 -5.20
C GLN A 102 1.52 20.48 -4.10
N GLN A 103 1.59 21.39 -3.14
CA GLN A 103 2.45 21.25 -1.96
C GLN A 103 1.68 21.67 -0.70
N PRO A 104 0.72 20.85 -0.22
CA PRO A 104 0.00 21.14 1.02
C PRO A 104 0.97 21.17 2.20
N ILE A 105 0.76 22.11 3.12
CA ILE A 105 1.54 22.29 4.34
C ILE A 105 0.57 22.33 5.51
N ASP A 106 0.71 21.37 6.42
CA ASP A 106 -0.09 21.23 7.64
C ASP A 106 -1.61 21.30 7.38
N ARG A 107 -2.08 20.47 6.43
CA ARG A 107 -3.50 20.39 6.05
C ARG A 107 -4.11 19.04 6.42
N PRO A 108 -5.36 18.99 6.89
CA PRO A 108 -6.07 17.73 7.00
C PRO A 108 -6.38 17.18 5.60
N ILE A 109 -6.32 15.84 5.48
CA ILE A 109 -6.73 15.12 4.26
C ILE A 109 -8.25 15.16 4.11
N VAL A 110 -8.98 14.93 5.22
CA VAL A 110 -10.44 15.09 5.31
C VAL A 110 -10.76 16.03 6.46
N GLU A 111 -11.38 17.16 6.13
CA GLU A 111 -11.86 18.14 7.10
C GLU A 111 -12.84 17.47 8.09
N ASN A 112 -12.63 17.67 9.40
CA ASN A 112 -13.38 17.01 10.48
C ASN A 112 -13.34 15.47 10.50
N GLY A 113 -12.47 14.83 9.71
CA GLY A 113 -12.19 13.41 9.82
C GLY A 113 -11.43 13.07 11.12
N PRO A 114 -11.46 11.80 11.57
CA PRO A 114 -10.71 11.40 12.76
C PRO A 114 -9.20 11.62 12.56
N THR A 115 -8.45 11.80 13.65
CA THR A 115 -7.00 12.07 13.58
C THR A 115 -6.23 10.99 12.82
N ALA A 116 -6.67 9.73 12.91
CA ALA A 116 -6.00 8.61 12.27
C ALA A 116 -6.94 7.43 12.05
N TYR A 117 -6.55 6.54 11.15
CA TYR A 117 -7.16 5.24 10.93
C TYR A 117 -6.12 4.13 11.05
N TRP A 118 -6.50 3.03 11.70
CA TRP A 118 -5.73 1.78 11.65
C TRP A 118 -5.93 1.09 10.31
N SER A 119 -4.89 0.42 9.78
CA SER A 119 -5.11 -0.59 8.75
C SER A 119 -6.02 -1.69 9.30
N SER A 120 -6.95 -2.15 8.47
CA SER A 120 -7.79 -3.32 8.75
C SER A 120 -7.20 -4.62 8.19
N LEU A 121 -6.01 -4.58 7.57
CA LEU A 121 -5.28 -5.77 7.15
C LEU A 121 -4.56 -6.44 8.33
N PRO A 122 -4.32 -7.77 8.27
CA PRO A 122 -3.56 -8.50 9.27
C PRO A 122 -2.05 -8.27 9.08
N VAL A 123 -1.59 -7.04 9.33
CA VAL A 123 -0.23 -6.58 8.98
C VAL A 123 0.87 -7.39 9.64
N LYS A 124 0.67 -7.92 10.86
CA LYS A 124 1.68 -8.76 11.51
C LYS A 124 1.73 -10.14 10.88
N ALA A 125 0.58 -10.69 10.48
CA ALA A 125 0.52 -11.95 9.75
C ALA A 125 1.22 -11.81 8.39
N MET A 126 1.00 -10.70 7.68
CA MET A 126 1.66 -10.40 6.41
C MET A 126 3.19 -10.34 6.58
N VAL A 127 3.67 -9.65 7.62
CA VAL A 127 5.10 -9.59 7.96
C VAL A 127 5.66 -10.98 8.29
N GLN A 128 4.98 -11.75 9.13
CA GLN A 128 5.43 -13.11 9.47
C GLN A 128 5.52 -13.99 8.22
N ALA A 129 4.49 -13.99 7.37
CA ALA A 129 4.45 -14.79 6.16
C ALA A 129 5.55 -14.40 5.15
N MET A 130 5.84 -13.10 5.00
CA MET A 130 6.96 -12.64 4.18
C MET A 130 8.31 -13.12 4.75
N ARG A 131 8.51 -13.03 6.08
CA ARG A 131 9.73 -13.51 6.73
C ARG A 131 9.92 -15.01 6.58
N ASP A 132 8.85 -15.79 6.73
CA ASP A 132 8.89 -17.24 6.54
C ASP A 132 9.27 -17.63 5.10
N ALA A 133 8.97 -16.76 4.13
CA ALA A 133 9.40 -16.89 2.73
C ALA A 133 10.78 -16.29 2.43
N GLY A 134 11.52 -15.83 3.44
CA GLY A 134 12.86 -15.25 3.29
C GLY A 134 12.88 -13.79 2.81
N ILE A 135 11.76 -13.07 2.91
CA ILE A 135 11.64 -11.67 2.46
C ILE A 135 11.77 -10.71 3.65
N PRO A 136 12.77 -9.81 3.64
CA PRO A 136 12.95 -8.82 4.70
C PRO A 136 11.75 -7.90 4.85
N SER A 137 11.10 -7.95 6.01
CA SER A 137 9.88 -7.19 6.28
C SER A 137 9.72 -6.81 7.75
N SER A 138 8.98 -5.73 8.00
CA SER A 138 8.63 -5.23 9.34
C SER A 138 7.34 -4.43 9.31
N VAL A 139 6.63 -4.32 10.44
CA VAL A 139 5.50 -3.40 10.54
C VAL A 139 6.05 -1.97 10.60
N SER A 140 5.42 -1.04 9.90
CA SER A 140 5.70 0.39 10.02
C SER A 140 4.55 1.11 10.73
N TYR A 141 4.88 2.12 11.52
CA TYR A 141 3.94 2.93 12.30
C TYR A 141 3.85 4.37 11.80
N SER A 142 4.44 4.67 10.64
CA SER A 142 4.26 5.93 9.93
C SER A 142 4.42 5.71 8.42
N ALA A 143 3.36 6.07 7.68
CA ALA A 143 3.38 6.10 6.22
C ALA A 143 3.96 7.42 5.66
N GLY A 144 4.53 8.27 6.52
CA GLY A 144 4.92 9.65 6.18
C GLY A 144 3.73 10.62 6.16
N THR A 145 3.89 11.75 5.48
CA THR A 145 2.89 12.84 5.38
C THR A 145 2.68 13.30 3.93
N TYR A 146 3.13 12.47 2.98
CA TYR A 146 3.05 12.74 1.55
C TYR A 146 1.92 11.91 0.90
N VAL A 147 1.86 11.86 -0.42
CA VAL A 147 0.76 11.21 -1.19
C VAL A 147 0.51 9.75 -0.78
N CYS A 148 1.51 9.02 -0.28
CA CYS A 148 1.33 7.66 0.24
C CYS A 148 0.42 7.63 1.49
N ASN A 149 0.69 8.49 2.48
CA ASN A 149 -0.19 8.63 3.65
C ASN A 149 -1.55 9.21 3.25
N HIS A 150 -1.58 10.17 2.33
CA HIS A 150 -2.81 10.73 1.77
C HIS A 150 -3.75 9.64 1.25
N LEU A 151 -3.23 8.79 0.35
CA LEU A 151 -3.99 7.69 -0.25
C LEU A 151 -4.39 6.65 0.80
N PHE A 152 -3.50 6.31 1.74
CA PHE A 152 -3.80 5.35 2.79
C PHE A 152 -4.94 5.85 3.69
N TYR A 153 -4.87 7.09 4.17
CA TYR A 153 -5.92 7.68 4.98
C TYR A 153 -7.23 7.79 4.19
N GLY A 154 -7.17 8.23 2.92
CA GLY A 154 -8.30 8.28 2.01
C GLY A 154 -8.99 6.93 1.84
N LEU A 155 -8.23 5.86 1.60
CA LEU A 155 -8.74 4.48 1.55
C LEU A 155 -9.49 4.15 2.84
N MET A 156 -8.86 4.33 4.00
CA MET A 156 -9.49 3.96 5.26
C MET A 156 -10.75 4.77 5.56
N HIS A 157 -10.75 6.05 5.17
CA HIS A 157 -11.92 6.91 5.30
C HIS A 157 -13.07 6.45 4.39
N LEU A 158 -12.78 6.10 3.14
CA LEU A 158 -13.76 5.53 2.20
C LEU A 158 -14.36 4.23 2.74
N LEU A 159 -13.54 3.32 3.26
CA LEU A 159 -13.99 2.07 3.87
C LEU A 159 -14.87 2.31 5.11
N ALA A 160 -14.52 3.29 5.93
CA ALA A 160 -15.26 3.59 7.16
C ALA A 160 -16.62 4.29 6.90
N THR A 161 -16.75 5.03 5.79
CA THR A 161 -17.89 5.93 5.57
C THR A 161 -18.78 5.56 4.39
N GLN A 162 -18.21 5.00 3.32
CA GLN A 162 -18.90 4.77 2.04
C GLN A 162 -18.94 3.29 1.65
N TYR A 163 -17.88 2.53 1.95
CA TYR A 163 -17.78 1.12 1.57
C TYR A 163 -17.56 0.17 2.77
N PRO A 164 -18.45 0.19 3.80
CA PRO A 164 -18.29 -0.64 5.00
C PRO A 164 -18.43 -2.15 4.74
N HIS A 165 -18.85 -2.53 3.53
CA HIS A 165 -18.97 -3.93 3.10
C HIS A 165 -17.65 -4.52 2.60
N ILE A 166 -16.68 -3.69 2.20
CA ILE A 166 -15.34 -4.15 1.83
C ILE A 166 -14.63 -4.59 3.11
N ARG A 167 -14.07 -5.81 3.11
CA ARG A 167 -13.60 -6.45 4.34
C ARG A 167 -12.43 -5.71 4.97
N GLY A 168 -11.56 -5.10 4.16
CA GLY A 168 -10.46 -4.33 4.70
C GLY A 168 -9.55 -3.68 3.67
N GLY A 169 -8.69 -2.80 4.17
CA GLY A 169 -7.76 -2.00 3.40
C GLY A 169 -6.50 -1.67 4.18
N GLY A 170 -5.43 -1.41 3.45
CA GLY A 170 -4.15 -1.03 4.04
C GLY A 170 -3.13 -0.60 3.00
N PHE A 171 -1.94 -0.32 3.49
CA PHE A 171 -0.85 0.19 2.68
C PHE A 171 0.43 -0.61 2.93
N VAL A 172 1.23 -0.84 1.89
CA VAL A 172 2.54 -1.48 2.00
C VAL A 172 3.57 -0.58 1.32
N HIS A 173 4.55 -0.12 2.10
CA HIS A 173 5.72 0.54 1.54
C HIS A 173 6.77 -0.48 1.12
N ILE A 174 7.41 -0.24 -0.02
CA ILE A 174 8.47 -1.08 -0.59
C ILE A 174 9.77 -0.28 -0.80
N PRO A 175 10.94 -0.93 -0.75
CA PRO A 175 12.22 -0.27 -1.02
C PRO A 175 12.36 0.24 -2.47
N PHE A 176 13.48 0.92 -2.74
CA PHE A 176 13.96 1.13 -4.10
C PHE A 176 14.20 -0.19 -4.83
N LEU A 177 14.15 -0.13 -6.17
CA LEU A 177 14.77 -1.17 -7.00
C LEU A 177 16.29 -0.94 -7.12
N PRO A 178 17.08 -1.99 -7.42
CA PRO A 178 18.53 -1.84 -7.56
C PRO A 178 18.92 -0.78 -8.59
N GLU A 179 18.18 -0.65 -9.70
CA GLU A 179 18.47 0.31 -10.76
C GLU A 179 18.33 1.76 -10.30
N GLN A 180 17.49 2.04 -9.29
CA GLN A 180 17.34 3.38 -8.70
C GLN A 180 18.49 3.74 -7.76
N THR A 181 19.31 2.77 -7.37
CA THR A 181 20.40 2.96 -6.39
C THR A 181 21.80 2.97 -7.01
N VAL A 182 21.93 2.89 -8.34
CA VAL A 182 23.24 2.91 -9.03
C VAL A 182 24.11 4.11 -8.64
N GLN A 183 23.48 5.26 -8.36
CA GLN A 183 24.14 6.50 -7.93
C GLN A 183 23.76 6.93 -6.51
N ARG A 184 23.10 6.07 -5.73
CA ARG A 184 22.62 6.36 -4.36
C ARG A 184 23.20 5.33 -3.39
N SER A 185 23.62 5.76 -2.19
CA SER A 185 24.06 4.83 -1.14
C SER A 185 22.88 4.43 -0.25
N GLU A 186 21.86 3.86 -0.89
CA GLU A 186 20.57 3.52 -0.26
C GLU A 186 20.25 2.04 -0.51
N PRO A 187 19.51 1.38 0.41
CA PRO A 187 19.09 0.01 0.22
C PRO A 187 18.07 -0.15 -0.90
N SER A 188 18.09 -1.32 -1.52
CA SER A 188 17.16 -1.72 -2.58
C SER A 188 16.73 -3.18 -2.43
N MET A 189 15.65 -3.55 -3.10
CA MET A 189 15.14 -4.92 -3.18
C MET A 189 14.78 -5.23 -4.63
N SER A 190 15.07 -6.45 -5.11
CA SER A 190 14.76 -6.82 -6.50
C SER A 190 13.25 -6.81 -6.76
N LEU A 191 12.86 -6.52 -8.01
CA LEU A 191 11.45 -6.49 -8.40
C LEU A 191 10.77 -7.84 -8.13
N GLU A 192 11.46 -8.95 -8.40
CA GLU A 192 10.95 -10.30 -8.18
C GLU A 192 10.62 -10.55 -6.70
N MET A 193 11.51 -10.12 -5.80
CA MET A 193 11.30 -10.27 -4.35
C MET A 193 10.13 -9.39 -3.88
N ILE A 194 10.01 -8.17 -4.39
CA ILE A 194 8.88 -7.28 -4.08
C ILE A 194 7.56 -7.90 -4.56
N VAL A 195 7.52 -8.40 -5.80
CA VAL A 195 6.34 -9.06 -6.38
C VAL A 195 5.94 -10.28 -5.56
N GLN A 196 6.91 -11.11 -5.17
CA GLN A 196 6.65 -12.27 -4.30
C GLN A 196 6.09 -11.83 -2.94
N GLY A 197 6.66 -10.79 -2.32
CA GLY A 197 6.19 -10.27 -1.04
C GLY A 197 4.78 -9.70 -1.10
N LEU A 198 4.43 -8.99 -2.18
CA LEU A 198 3.09 -8.45 -2.39
C LEU A 198 2.06 -9.57 -2.67
N GLU A 199 2.44 -10.61 -3.41
CA GLU A 199 1.58 -11.79 -3.60
C GLU A 199 1.30 -12.50 -2.27
N ILE A 200 2.32 -12.67 -1.42
CA ILE A 200 2.17 -13.21 -0.06
C ILE A 200 1.25 -12.31 0.77
N CYS A 201 1.47 -11.00 0.75
CA CYS A 201 0.61 -10.02 1.42
C CYS A 201 -0.87 -10.19 1.04
N ALA A 202 -1.17 -10.28 -0.27
CA ALA A 202 -2.54 -10.46 -0.76
C ALA A 202 -3.15 -11.80 -0.30
N ARG A 203 -2.39 -12.90 -0.39
CA ARG A 203 -2.82 -14.23 0.06
C ARG A 203 -3.11 -14.26 1.55
N THR A 204 -2.19 -13.74 2.36
CA THR A 204 -2.33 -13.68 3.83
C THR A 204 -3.50 -12.80 4.24
N ALA A 205 -3.63 -11.60 3.65
CA ALA A 205 -4.77 -10.72 3.91
C ALA A 205 -6.10 -11.36 3.49
N MET A 206 -6.10 -12.20 2.44
CA MET A 206 -7.28 -12.96 2.04
C MET A 206 -7.64 -14.09 3.00
N ALA A 207 -6.65 -14.81 3.51
CA ALA A 207 -6.86 -15.93 4.43
C ALA A 207 -7.23 -15.49 5.86
N GLU A 208 -6.59 -14.43 6.36
CA GLU A 208 -6.67 -14.04 7.76
C GLU A 208 -7.63 -12.86 7.99
N LYS A 209 -8.69 -13.11 8.77
CA LYS A 209 -9.66 -12.05 9.15
C LYS A 209 -9.23 -11.24 10.38
N LYS A 210 -8.30 -11.76 11.17
CA LYS A 210 -7.78 -11.14 12.39
C LYS A 210 -6.27 -11.20 12.36
N ASP A 211 -5.64 -10.14 12.86
CA ASP A 211 -4.19 -10.09 12.96
C ASP A 211 -3.67 -11.03 14.06
N ILE A 212 -2.42 -11.49 13.92
CA ILE A 212 -1.78 -12.39 14.89
C ILE A 212 -1.18 -11.62 16.08
N PHE A 213 -0.99 -12.32 17.20
CA PHE A 213 -0.29 -11.79 18.37
C PHE A 213 1.23 -11.96 18.22
N LEU A 214 1.86 -11.02 17.50
CA LEU A 214 3.31 -10.96 17.33
C LEU A 214 3.87 -9.64 17.88
N VAL A 215 5.03 -9.69 18.54
CA VAL A 215 5.73 -8.48 19.00
C VAL A 215 6.39 -7.82 17.78
N THR A 216 5.91 -6.64 17.41
CA THR A 216 6.43 -5.84 16.29
C THR A 216 6.62 -4.37 16.65
N GLY A 217 6.51 -4.04 17.94
CA GLY A 217 6.70 -2.66 18.42
C GLY A 217 8.14 -2.21 18.20
N THR A 218 8.33 -0.89 18.10
CA THR A 218 9.64 -0.27 17.87
C THR A 218 9.95 0.72 18.98
N GLU A 219 11.23 0.82 19.36
CA GLU A 219 11.76 1.81 20.29
C GLU A 219 12.53 2.86 19.49
N GLN A 220 11.81 3.88 19.00
CA GLN A 220 12.29 5.00 18.17
C GLN A 220 12.84 4.61 16.78
#